data_AF-A0A537CV03-F1
#
_entry.id   AF-A0A537CV03-F1
#
_cell.length_a   1.000
_cell.length_b   1.000
_cell.length_c   1.000
_cell.angle_alpha   90.00
_cell.angle_beta   90.00
_cell.angle_gamma   90.00
#
_symmetry.space_group_name_H-M   'P 1'
#
loop_
_entity.id
_entity.type
_entity.pdbx_description
1 polymer ?
#
loop_
_entity_poly.entity_id
_entity_poly.type
_entity_poly.pdbx_seq_one_letter_code
_entity_poly.pdbx_strand_id
1 'polypeptide(L)'
;ETNGWLDIRDWGDRMGRLGIALWWGPGRHGPGNNLFFMIEDPDGHKVEFSAELELLPKEKPCRTWPHEQRTLNLWGSAWMRS
;
A
#
# COMPACT_ATOMS: atom_id res chain seq x y z
N GLU A 1 7.27 6.19 4.66
CA GLU A 1 7.43 6.25 3.20
C GLU A 1 8.85 5.80 2.85
N THR A 2 8.99 5.05 1.76
CA THR A 2 10.25 4.55 1.22
C THR A 2 10.48 5.16 -0.16
N ASN A 3 11.68 5.04 -0.72
CA ASN A 3 12.11 5.85 -1.86
C ASN A 3 11.59 5.35 -3.21
N GLY A 4 11.17 4.08 -3.33
CA GLY A 4 10.64 3.53 -4.59
C GLY A 4 10.47 2.02 -4.59
N TRP A 5 10.23 1.46 -5.79
CA TRP A 5 9.99 0.02 -6.00
C TRP A 5 11.00 -0.92 -5.33
N LEU A 6 12.30 -0.61 -5.40
CA LEU A 6 13.33 -1.49 -4.83
C LEU A 6 13.23 -1.58 -3.30
N ASP A 7 12.83 -0.50 -2.63
CA ASP A 7 12.64 -0.50 -1.19
C ASP A 7 11.46 -1.39 -0.78
N ILE A 8 10.38 -1.39 -1.58
CA ILE A 8 9.22 -2.28 -1.37
C ILE A 8 9.64 -3.76 -1.43
N ARG A 9 10.44 -4.13 -2.44
CA ARG A 9 11.04 -5.47 -2.52
C ARG A 9 11.93 -5.75 -1.31
N ASP A 10 12.87 -4.86 -1.00
CA ASP A 10 13.89 -5.08 0.02
C ASP A 10 13.29 -5.21 1.42
N TRP A 11 12.27 -4.41 1.72
CA TRP A 11 11.50 -4.55 2.96
C TRP A 11 10.66 -5.84 2.97
N GLY A 12 10.01 -6.21 1.86
CA GLY A 12 9.30 -7.48 1.75
C GLY A 12 10.21 -8.68 2.01
N ASP A 13 11.39 -8.72 1.37
CA ASP A 13 12.40 -9.75 1.59
C ASP A 13 12.88 -9.78 3.04
N ARG A 14 13.06 -8.60 3.66
CA ARG A 14 13.44 -8.51 5.08
C ARG A 14 12.36 -9.08 5.99
N MET A 15 11.08 -8.77 5.76
CA MET A 15 9.97 -9.33 6.54
C MET A 15 9.92 -10.86 6.37
N GLY A 16 10.09 -11.36 5.15
CA GLY A 16 10.19 -12.80 4.88
C GLY A 16 11.33 -13.49 5.62
N ARG A 17 12.53 -12.88 5.66
CA ARG A 17 13.67 -13.41 6.44
C ARG A 17 13.41 -13.46 7.95
N LEU A 18 12.55 -12.58 8.46
CA LEU A 18 12.13 -12.54 9.86
C LEU A 18 10.94 -13.46 10.16
N GLY A 19 10.37 -14.13 9.15
CA GLY A 19 9.16 -14.95 9.31
C GLY A 19 7.88 -14.13 9.50
N ILE A 20 7.91 -12.84 9.17
CA ILE A 20 6.75 -11.95 9.27
C ILE A 20 5.99 -11.99 7.94
N ALA A 21 4.75 -12.47 7.97
CA ALA A 21 3.93 -12.59 6.78
C ALA A 21 3.39 -11.23 6.32
N LEU A 22 3.26 -11.07 5.00
CA LEU A 22 2.52 -9.93 4.46
C LEU A 22 1.03 -10.15 4.74
N TRP A 23 0.39 -9.15 5.34
CA TRP A 23 -1.05 -9.15 5.55
C TRP A 23 -1.79 -8.79 4.26
N TRP A 24 -1.26 -7.83 3.48
CA TRP A 24 -1.82 -7.43 2.19
C TRP A 24 -0.75 -6.83 1.27
N GLY A 25 -0.88 -7.05 -0.04
CA GLY A 25 0.07 -6.61 -1.05
C GLY A 25 1.13 -7.69 -1.40
N PRO A 26 2.20 -7.31 -2.12
CA PRO A 26 2.45 -5.96 -2.64
C PRO A 26 1.38 -5.52 -3.66
N GLY A 27 1.11 -4.23 -3.72
CA GLY A 27 0.05 -3.66 -4.54
C GLY A 27 0.29 -2.20 -4.89
N ARG A 28 -0.68 -1.62 -5.59
CA ARG A 28 -0.70 -0.19 -5.92
C ARG A 28 -2.07 0.40 -5.67
N HIS A 29 -2.16 1.46 -4.88
CA HIS A 29 -3.44 2.12 -4.63
C HIS A 29 -3.88 2.94 -5.84
N GLY A 30 -5.19 3.09 -6.04
CA GLY A 30 -5.74 4.08 -6.97
C GLY A 30 -5.54 5.50 -6.42
N PRO A 31 -6.18 5.86 -5.29
CA PRO A 31 -5.91 7.11 -4.57
C PRO A 31 -4.46 7.17 -4.12
N GLY A 32 -3.79 8.31 -4.36
CA GLY A 32 -2.37 8.49 -4.02
C GLY A 32 -1.41 7.79 -4.97
N ASN A 33 -1.85 6.81 -5.76
CA ASN A 33 -1.04 6.08 -6.73
C ASN A 33 0.32 5.63 -6.14
N ASN A 34 0.34 5.18 -4.89
CA ASN A 34 1.55 4.68 -4.24
C ASN A 34 1.63 3.15 -4.33
N LEU A 35 2.87 2.65 -4.30
CA LEU A 35 3.13 1.25 -3.95
C LEU A 35 2.80 1.01 -2.50
N PHE A 36 2.39 -0.20 -2.17
CA PHE A 36 2.22 -0.62 -0.79
C PHE A 36 2.46 -2.11 -0.59
N PHE A 37 2.82 -2.48 0.63
CA PHE A 37 2.41 -3.73 1.27
C PHE A 37 2.17 -3.46 2.75
N MET A 38 1.48 -4.36 3.43
CA MET A 38 1.21 -4.25 4.86
C MET A 38 1.61 -5.52 5.59
N ILE A 39 2.03 -5.36 6.85
CA ILE A 39 2.19 -6.44 7.82
C ILE A 39 1.23 -6.23 8.99
N GLU A 40 1.11 -7.24 9.83
CA GLU A 40 0.49 -7.14 11.14
C GLU A 40 1.59 -7.15 12.21
N ASP A 41 1.57 -6.19 13.12
CA ASP A 41 2.49 -6.17 14.26
C ASP A 41 2.03 -7.15 15.37
N PRO A 42 2.84 -7.37 16.43
CA PRO A 42 2.48 -8.31 17.50
C PRO A 42 1.19 -7.96 18.26
N ASP A 43 0.76 -6.70 18.23
CA ASP A 43 -0.46 -6.22 18.88
C ASP A 43 -1.68 -6.24 17.93
N GLY A 44 -1.50 -6.70 16.69
CA GLY A 44 -2.55 -6.82 15.68
C GLY A 44 -2.76 -5.57 14.82
N HIS A 45 -1.93 -4.54 14.97
CA HIS A 45 -2.01 -3.33 14.18
C HIS A 45 -1.45 -3.53 12.77
N LYS A 46 -2.11 -2.93 11.77
CA LYS A 46 -1.70 -3.01 10.37
C LYS A 46 -0.70 -1.91 10.07
N VAL A 47 0.52 -2.30 9.72
CA VAL A 47 1.62 -1.38 9.41
C VAL A 47 1.86 -1.39 7.91
N GLU A 48 1.75 -0.22 7.29
CA GLU A 48 1.96 -0.05 5.85
C GLU A 48 3.39 0.40 5.53
N PHE A 49 3.99 -0.29 4.55
CA PHE A 49 5.19 0.13 3.86
C PHE A 49 4.76 0.66 2.49
N SER A 50 5.03 1.93 2.23
CA SER A 50 4.56 2.64 1.05
C SER A 50 5.68 3.40 0.36
N ALA A 51 5.57 3.58 -0.95
CA ALA A 51 6.51 4.33 -1.79
C ALA A 51 5.79 5.03 -2.93
N GLU A 52 6.39 6.09 -3.48
CA GLU A 52 5.91 6.79 -4.68
C GLU A 52 4.52 7.43 -4.51
N LEU A 53 4.24 8.02 -3.34
CA LEU A 53 3.00 8.75 -3.14
C LEU A 53 2.94 9.97 -4.07
N GLU A 54 1.80 10.11 -4.77
CA GLU A 54 1.57 11.20 -5.70
C GLU A 54 1.61 12.54 -4.96
N LEU A 55 2.55 13.40 -5.35
CA LEU A 55 2.61 14.79 -4.90
C LEU A 55 1.71 15.64 -5.79
N LEU A 56 0.74 16.32 -5.18
CA LEU A 56 -0.21 17.19 -5.87
C LEU A 56 -0.11 18.63 -5.36
N PRO A 57 -0.21 19.63 -6.26
CA PRO A 57 -0.39 21.02 -5.84
C PRO A 57 -1.65 21.17 -4.99
N LYS A 58 -1.63 22.10 -4.03
CA LYS A 58 -2.76 22.34 -3.12
C LYS A 58 -4.02 22.80 -3.85
N GLU A 59 -3.87 23.43 -5.01
CA GLU A 59 -4.93 24.00 -5.82
C GLU A 59 -5.70 22.94 -6.62
N LYS A 60 -5.18 21.70 -6.71
CA LYS A 60 -5.89 20.64 -7.42
C LYS A 60 -7.20 20.31 -6.70
N PRO A 61 -8.32 20.20 -7.45
CA PRO A 61 -9.58 19.77 -6.86
C PRO A 61 -9.48 18.32 -6.36
N CYS A 62 -10.24 18.02 -5.31
CA CYS A 62 -10.39 16.65 -4.82
C CYS A 62 -10.94 15.74 -5.93
N ARG A 63 -10.44 14.51 -5.98
CA ARG A 63 -10.95 13.46 -6.87
C ARG A 63 -11.93 12.57 -6.11
N THR A 64 -13.03 12.20 -6.78
CA THR A 64 -13.97 11.18 -6.28
C THR A 64 -13.61 9.84 -6.88
N TRP A 65 -13.58 8.80 -6.04
CA TRP A 65 -13.26 7.44 -6.45
C TRP A 65 -14.45 6.52 -6.20
N PRO A 66 -14.77 5.58 -7.11
CA PRO A 66 -15.80 4.58 -6.86
C PRO A 66 -15.37 3.67 -5.70
N HIS A 67 -16.34 3.25 -4.87
CA HIS A 67 -16.07 2.30 -3.81
C HIS A 67 -16.03 0.87 -4.38
N GLU A 68 -14.86 0.45 -4.83
CA GLU A 68 -14.64 -0.87 -5.45
C GLU A 68 -13.23 -1.40 -5.15
N GLN A 69 -13.04 -2.71 -5.30
CA GLN A 69 -11.74 -3.34 -5.03
C GLN A 69 -10.60 -2.70 -5.84
N ARG A 70 -10.88 -2.38 -7.10
CA ARG A 70 -9.90 -1.79 -8.01
C ARG A 70 -9.43 -0.41 -7.54
N THR A 71 -10.28 0.38 -6.89
CA THR A 71 -9.89 1.67 -6.29
C THR A 71 -8.85 1.44 -5.20
N LEU A 72 -9.01 0.40 -4.39
CA LEU A 72 -8.10 0.09 -3.29
C LEU A 72 -6.82 -0.59 -3.76
N ASN A 73 -6.85 -1.46 -4.77
CA ASN A 73 -5.67 -2.10 -5.33
C ASN A 73 -5.79 -2.26 -6.84
N LEU A 74 -4.98 -1.51 -7.59
CA LEU A 74 -4.91 -1.58 -9.04
C LEU A 74 -4.30 -2.88 -9.55
N TRP A 75 -3.54 -3.61 -8.73
CA TRP A 75 -2.78 -4.80 -9.14
C TRP A 75 -3.43 -6.12 -8.74
N GLY A 76 -4.54 -6.09 -8.00
CA GLY A 76 -5.14 -7.35 -7.54
C GLY A 76 -6.34 -7.13 -6.64
N SER A 77 -6.59 -8.12 -5.78
CA SER A 77 -7.70 -8.07 -4.83
C SER A 77 -7.45 -7.02 -3.74
N ALA A 78 -8.56 -6.52 -3.21
CA ALA A 78 -8.56 -5.64 -2.07
C ALA A 78 -9.55 -6.13 -1.02
N TRP A 79 -9.20 -5.88 0.23
CA TRP A 79 -10.11 -6.12 1.33
C TRP A 79 -11.09 -4.95 1.46
N MET A 80 -12.33 -5.19 1.06
CA MET A 80 -13.44 -4.23 1.17
C MET A 80 -14.02 -4.32 2.58
N ARG A 81 -14.09 -3.18 3.27
CA ARG A 81 -14.90 -3.06 4.49
C ARG A 81 -16.30 -2.60 4.08
N SER A 82 -17.32 -3.32 4.55
CA SER A 82 -18.74 -2.95 4.42
C SER A 82 -19.09 -1.74 5.26
#